data_AF-A0A0C4FCW6-F1
#
_entry.id   AF-A0A0C4FCW6-F1
#
_cell.length_a   1.000
_cell.length_b   1.000
_cell.length_c   1.000
_cell.angle_alpha   90.00
_cell.angle_beta   90.00
_cell.angle_gamma   90.00
#
_symmetry.space_group_name_H-M   'P 1'
#
loop_
_entity.id
_entity.type
_entity.pdbx_description
1 polymer ?
#
loop_
_entity_poly.entity_id
_entity_poly.type
_entity_poly.pdbx_seq_one_letter_code
_entity_poly.pdbx_strand_id
1 'polypeptide(L)'
;MFFKLLKFCSAMKKGLPLKSISKGTSDSKPGLSINTTRINQLDKDRQQIGKLLSNGLGSLFQERLCQSWKEGSLWCMTKYKPVAKKVRPINQPIPQALNPPLQRPPLTRDPYKTPLTPNPPDFKPTARITEERLKIVNFGPEGWLWEEELKLFKHVIVMREKAVAFTPEERGLLKHLYGLPYVIPVVDHVPWQKKPIPIPAAIKDEYVEQ
;
A
#
# COMPACT_ATOMS: atom_id res chain seq x y z
N MET A 1 22.62 14.09 -26.33
CA MET A 1 21.75 15.12 -26.94
C MET A 1 20.89 15.77 -25.85
N PHE A 2 21.55 16.59 -25.04
CA PHE A 2 20.96 17.47 -24.04
C PHE A 2 20.91 18.88 -24.65
N PHE A 3 19.96 19.72 -24.21
CA PHE A 3 19.72 21.14 -24.56
C PHE A 3 18.76 21.46 -25.72
N LYS A 4 17.58 21.94 -25.32
CA LYS A 4 16.83 23.14 -25.76
C LYS A 4 15.37 22.89 -25.31
N LEU A 5 14.73 23.66 -24.44
CA LEU A 5 14.52 25.09 -24.55
C LEU A 5 14.08 25.63 -23.17
N LEU A 6 14.97 26.36 -22.49
CA LEU A 6 14.61 27.29 -21.42
C LEU A 6 14.64 28.68 -22.06
N LYS A 7 13.50 29.38 -22.11
CA LYS A 7 13.38 30.85 -22.04
C LYS A 7 11.91 31.28 -22.24
N PHE A 8 11.57 32.39 -21.59
CA PHE A 8 10.26 33.01 -21.38
C PHE A 8 9.45 32.34 -20.27
N CYS A 9 9.28 32.92 -19.07
CA CYS A 9 9.12 34.34 -18.78
C CYS A 9 9.46 34.59 -17.30
N SER A 10 10.59 35.23 -17.03
CA SER A 10 10.82 35.96 -15.78
C SER A 10 10.50 37.41 -16.08
N ALA A 11 9.33 37.89 -15.66
CA ALA A 11 9.02 39.30 -15.44
C ALA A 11 7.52 39.45 -15.15
N MET A 12 7.18 39.69 -13.89
CA MET A 12 6.31 40.80 -13.44
C MET A 12 5.80 40.49 -12.03
N LYS A 13 6.66 40.74 -11.04
CA LYS A 13 6.23 41.26 -9.75
C LYS A 13 5.75 42.69 -9.99
N LYS A 14 4.45 42.93 -9.95
CA LYS A 14 3.87 44.22 -9.53
C LYS A 14 2.61 43.92 -8.74
N GLY A 15 2.67 44.19 -7.44
CA GLY A 15 1.51 44.13 -6.56
C GLY A 15 0.48 45.18 -6.93
N LEU A 16 -0.79 44.85 -6.69
CA LEU A 16 -1.91 45.77 -6.65
C LEU A 16 -2.93 45.24 -5.60
N PRO A 17 -3.75 46.12 -5.02
CA PRO A 17 -3.96 46.20 -3.59
C PRO A 17 -5.11 45.36 -3.04
N LEU A 18 -5.02 45.09 -1.73
CA LEU A 18 -6.12 44.65 -0.87
C LEU A 18 -7.34 45.57 -1.07
N LYS A 19 -8.41 45.04 -1.65
CA LYS A 19 -9.74 45.64 -1.57
C LYS A 19 -10.49 45.02 -0.41
N SER A 20 -10.87 45.88 0.52
CA SER A 20 -11.85 45.64 1.58
C SER A 20 -13.16 45.10 0.97
N ILE A 21 -13.69 44.03 1.56
CA ILE A 21 -15.05 43.57 1.30
C ILE A 21 -15.84 43.76 2.58
N SER A 22 -16.88 44.57 2.44
CA SER A 22 -17.89 44.93 3.41
C SER A 22 -18.64 43.71 3.94
N LYS A 23 -19.03 43.79 5.23
CA LYS A 23 -19.93 42.84 5.90
C LYS A 23 -21.29 42.83 5.19
N GLY A 24 -21.67 41.68 4.65
CA GLY A 24 -23.01 41.39 4.13
C GLY A 24 -23.65 40.26 4.94
N THR A 25 -24.61 40.66 5.76
CA THR A 25 -25.82 39.96 6.26
C THR A 25 -25.93 38.43 6.15
N SER A 26 -26.20 37.84 7.31
CA SER A 26 -26.64 36.46 7.53
C SER A 26 -28.06 36.22 7.01
N ASP A 27 -28.18 35.47 5.91
CA ASP A 27 -29.44 34.82 5.55
C ASP A 27 -29.31 33.31 5.79
N SER A 28 -29.96 32.85 6.86
CA SER A 28 -30.20 31.45 7.15
C SER A 28 -31.08 30.85 6.05
N LYS A 29 -30.53 29.94 5.24
CA LYS A 29 -31.33 29.07 4.35
C LYS A 29 -31.57 27.70 4.99
N PRO A 30 -32.80 27.16 4.85
CA PRO A 30 -33.26 25.98 5.58
C PRO A 30 -32.58 24.68 5.10
N GLY A 31 -32.48 23.74 6.03
CA GLY A 31 -31.80 22.45 5.85
C GLY A 31 -32.37 21.63 4.69
N LEU A 32 -31.48 21.12 3.85
CA LEU A 32 -31.80 20.09 2.87
C LEU A 32 -32.11 18.78 3.62
N SER A 33 -33.38 18.40 3.63
CA SER A 33 -33.82 17.03 3.93
C SER A 33 -33.15 16.07 2.94
N ILE A 34 -32.20 15.27 3.43
CA ILE A 34 -31.53 14.23 2.65
C ILE A 34 -32.49 13.03 2.57
N ASN A 35 -33.01 12.74 1.38
CA ASN A 35 -33.98 11.67 1.17
C ASN A 35 -33.42 10.30 1.62
N THR A 36 -34.14 9.63 2.53
CA THR A 36 -33.82 8.32 3.12
C THR A 36 -33.48 7.25 2.07
N THR A 37 -34.11 7.32 0.90
CA THR A 37 -33.89 6.41 -0.23
C THR A 37 -32.47 6.45 -0.77
N ARG A 38 -31.83 7.63 -0.76
CA ARG A 38 -30.47 7.82 -1.29
C ARG A 38 -29.41 7.30 -0.32
N ILE A 39 -29.65 7.48 0.98
CA ILE A 39 -28.80 6.93 2.04
C ILE A 39 -28.88 5.41 2.01
N ASN A 40 -30.09 4.85 1.89
CA ASN A 40 -30.30 3.41 1.77
C ASN A 40 -29.63 2.81 0.52
N GLN A 41 -29.57 3.54 -0.58
CA GLN A 41 -28.87 3.10 -1.79
C GLN A 41 -27.35 3.12 -1.60
N LEU A 42 -26.80 4.21 -1.02
CA LEU A 42 -25.37 4.32 -0.71
C LEU A 42 -24.91 3.27 0.30
N ASP A 43 -25.76 2.93 1.27
CA ASP A 43 -25.47 1.89 2.27
C ASP A 43 -25.51 0.49 1.66
N LYS A 44 -26.45 0.22 0.74
CA LYS A 44 -26.46 -1.03 -0.05
C LYS A 44 -25.22 -1.16 -0.92
N ASP A 45 -24.81 -0.08 -1.60
CA ASP A 45 -23.60 -0.08 -2.42
C ASP A 45 -22.35 -0.30 -1.56
N ARG A 46 -22.25 0.32 -0.38
CA ARG A 46 -21.15 0.09 0.57
C ARG A 46 -21.14 -1.35 1.09
N GLN A 47 -22.28 -1.94 1.40
CA GLN A 47 -22.38 -3.34 1.84
C GLN A 47 -21.99 -4.30 0.71
N GLN A 48 -22.42 -4.02 -0.52
CA GLN A 48 -22.06 -4.80 -1.70
C GLN A 48 -20.56 -4.70 -2.02
N ILE A 49 -19.99 -3.50 -1.95
CA ILE A 49 -18.54 -3.29 -2.07
C ILE A 49 -17.80 -4.02 -0.95
N GLY A 50 -18.28 -3.95 0.31
CA GLY A 50 -17.71 -4.68 1.44
C GLY A 50 -17.71 -6.20 1.23
N LYS A 51 -18.79 -6.75 0.66
CA LYS A 51 -18.92 -8.18 0.32
C LYS A 51 -18.06 -8.60 -0.87
N LEU A 52 -17.78 -7.70 -1.82
CA LEU A 52 -16.85 -7.95 -2.93
C LEU A 52 -15.38 -7.89 -2.45
N LEU A 53 -15.08 -6.99 -1.51
CA LEU A 53 -13.75 -6.83 -0.92
C LEU A 53 -13.44 -7.89 0.15
N SER A 54 -14.44 -8.52 0.76
CA SER A 54 -14.24 -9.56 1.80
C SER A 54 -13.53 -10.81 1.27
N ASN A 55 -13.66 -11.10 -0.03
CA ASN A 55 -12.97 -12.21 -0.67
C ASN A 55 -11.58 -11.82 -1.21
N GLY A 56 -11.24 -10.52 -1.15
CA GLY A 56 -10.00 -9.96 -1.69
C GLY A 56 -9.87 -10.09 -3.21
N LEU A 57 -8.94 -9.34 -3.80
CA LEU A 57 -8.44 -9.63 -5.14
C LEU A 57 -7.30 -10.65 -5.02
N GLY A 58 -7.65 -11.90 -4.70
CA GLY A 58 -6.66 -13.00 -4.65
C GLY A 58 -5.97 -13.19 -6.00
N SER A 59 -4.75 -13.73 -6.00
CA SER A 59 -3.96 -13.94 -7.22
C SER A 59 -4.71 -14.72 -8.29
N LEU A 60 -5.43 -15.78 -7.90
CA LEU A 60 -6.23 -16.61 -8.80
C LEU A 60 -7.37 -15.84 -9.50
N PHE A 61 -7.96 -14.87 -8.80
CA PHE A 61 -9.00 -14.00 -9.36
C PHE A 61 -8.40 -12.96 -10.31
N GLN A 62 -7.23 -12.42 -9.96
CA GLN A 62 -6.47 -11.50 -10.81
C GLN A 62 -5.99 -12.19 -12.09
N GLU A 63 -5.53 -13.43 -12.02
CA GLU A 63 -5.12 -14.23 -13.18
C GLU A 63 -6.28 -14.46 -14.16
N ARG A 64 -7.45 -14.83 -13.65
CA ARG A 64 -8.67 -15.00 -14.46
C ARG A 64 -9.14 -13.69 -15.09
N LEU A 65 -9.06 -12.57 -14.35
CA LEU A 65 -9.33 -11.23 -14.88
C LEU A 65 -8.35 -10.86 -16.00
N CYS A 66 -7.06 -11.18 -15.85
CA CYS A 66 -6.05 -10.93 -16.88
C CYS A 66 -6.25 -11.78 -18.14
N GLN A 67 -6.66 -13.05 -17.98
CA GLN A 67 -6.97 -13.93 -19.12
C GLN A 67 -8.20 -13.42 -19.90
N SER A 68 -9.30 -13.15 -19.20
CA SER A 68 -10.52 -12.58 -19.82
C SER A 68 -10.30 -11.21 -20.46
N TRP A 69 -9.42 -10.36 -19.89
CA TRP A 69 -9.02 -9.11 -20.54
C TRP A 69 -8.24 -9.33 -21.84
N LYS A 70 -7.30 -10.29 -21.87
CA LYS A 70 -6.56 -10.66 -23.10
C LYS A 70 -7.47 -11.23 -24.19
N GLU A 71 -8.50 -11.96 -23.79
CA GLU A 71 -9.51 -12.54 -24.69
C GLU A 71 -10.53 -11.50 -25.20
N GLY A 72 -10.46 -10.25 -24.73
CA GLY A 72 -11.39 -9.19 -25.11
C GLY A 72 -12.81 -9.37 -24.56
N SER A 73 -13.04 -10.33 -23.67
CA SER A 73 -14.34 -10.60 -23.05
C SER A 73 -14.66 -9.64 -21.90
N LEU A 74 -13.65 -8.89 -21.43
CA LEU A 74 -13.78 -7.99 -20.29
C LEU A 74 -13.74 -6.51 -20.71
N TRP A 75 -14.88 -5.84 -20.59
CA TRP A 75 -15.01 -4.40 -20.83
C TRP A 75 -14.90 -3.63 -19.52
N CYS A 76 -13.81 -2.89 -19.34
CA CYS A 76 -13.59 -2.06 -18.15
C CYS A 76 -14.37 -0.73 -18.27
N MET A 77 -15.64 -0.73 -17.86
CA MET A 77 -16.46 0.49 -17.75
C MET A 77 -16.04 1.32 -16.52
N THR A 78 -14.82 1.85 -16.50
CA THR A 78 -14.36 2.68 -15.38
C THR A 78 -14.94 4.08 -15.50
N LYS A 79 -15.87 4.42 -14.59
CA LYS A 79 -16.33 5.81 -14.43
C LYS A 79 -15.13 6.71 -14.19
N TYR A 80 -15.15 7.91 -14.78
CA TYR A 80 -14.10 8.90 -14.61
C TYR A 80 -13.93 9.22 -13.11
N LYS A 81 -12.78 8.89 -12.53
CA LYS A 81 -12.45 9.27 -11.15
C LYS A 81 -12.25 10.79 -11.13
N PRO A 82 -13.11 11.59 -10.46
CA PRO A 82 -13.00 13.04 -10.46
C PRO A 82 -11.69 13.48 -9.80
N VAL A 83 -11.15 14.62 -10.22
CA VAL A 83 -9.86 15.15 -9.74
C VAL A 83 -9.84 15.26 -8.22
N ALA A 84 -10.95 15.66 -7.59
CA ALA A 84 -11.09 15.73 -6.13
C ALA A 84 -10.93 14.38 -5.41
N LYS A 85 -11.22 13.25 -6.08
CA LYS A 85 -11.04 11.89 -5.52
C LYS A 85 -9.66 11.30 -5.87
N LYS A 86 -8.87 11.93 -6.75
CA LYS A 86 -7.55 11.42 -7.14
C LYS A 86 -6.54 11.75 -6.05
N VAL A 87 -5.95 10.71 -5.45
CA VAL A 87 -4.77 10.85 -4.58
C VAL A 87 -3.55 10.94 -5.47
N ARG A 88 -2.73 11.98 -5.29
CA ARG A 88 -1.48 12.18 -6.02
C ARG A 88 -0.35 12.40 -5.02
N PRO A 89 0.83 11.80 -5.24
CA PRO A 89 1.98 12.11 -4.43
C PRO A 89 2.37 13.58 -4.65
N ILE A 90 2.68 14.26 -3.55
CA ILE A 90 3.21 15.63 -3.58
C ILE A 90 4.68 15.54 -3.20
N ASN A 91 5.53 16.31 -3.89
CA ASN A 91 6.95 16.39 -3.55
C ASN A 91 7.16 17.29 -2.31
N GLN A 92 6.74 16.80 -1.15
CA GLN A 92 6.93 17.43 0.15
C GLN A 92 7.67 16.47 1.09
N PRO A 93 8.52 17.00 2.00
CA PRO A 93 9.19 16.17 2.99
C PRO A 93 8.16 15.56 3.95
N ILE A 94 8.34 14.28 4.27
CA ILE A 94 7.49 13.58 5.25
C ILE A 94 7.83 14.11 6.65
N PRO A 95 6.84 14.50 7.46
CA PRO A 95 7.09 14.93 8.83
C PRO A 95 7.59 13.74 9.67
N GLN A 96 8.79 13.88 10.24
CA GLN A 96 9.49 12.81 10.96
C GLN A 96 8.75 12.32 12.21
N ALA A 97 7.92 13.17 12.81
CA ALA A 97 7.15 12.83 14.02
C ALA A 97 6.08 11.76 13.79
N LEU A 98 5.58 11.60 12.55
CA LEU A 98 4.51 10.64 12.26
C LEU A 98 5.00 9.19 12.26
N ASN A 99 6.24 8.97 11.83
CA ASN A 99 6.80 7.65 11.60
C ASN A 99 8.12 7.52 12.35
N PRO A 100 8.08 7.23 13.67
CA PRO A 100 9.30 7.05 14.44
C PRO A 100 10.11 5.87 13.89
N PRO A 101 11.45 5.91 14.05
CA PRO A 101 12.29 4.79 13.66
C PRO A 101 11.95 3.53 14.47
N LEU A 102 12.24 2.36 13.90
CA LEU A 102 12.05 1.09 14.58
C LEU A 102 12.88 1.03 15.86
N GLN A 103 12.24 0.59 16.94
CA GLN A 103 12.90 0.33 18.20
C GLN A 103 13.53 -1.05 18.20
N ARG A 104 14.70 -1.17 18.85
CA ARG A 104 15.31 -2.48 19.03
C ARG A 104 14.46 -3.31 19.99
N PRO A 105 14.14 -4.57 19.62
CA PRO A 105 13.40 -5.45 20.52
C PRO A 105 14.23 -5.73 21.78
N PRO A 106 13.60 -5.84 22.96
CA PRO A 106 14.28 -6.38 24.13
C PRO A 106 14.64 -7.84 23.82
N LEU A 107 15.94 -8.12 23.76
CA LEU A 107 16.44 -9.46 23.47
C LEU A 107 16.38 -10.30 24.74
N THR A 108 15.55 -11.35 24.74
CA THR A 108 15.49 -12.31 25.86
C THR A 108 16.82 -13.05 26.06
N ARG A 109 17.61 -13.19 24.99
CA ARG A 109 18.93 -13.83 24.99
C ARG A 109 19.91 -13.05 24.12
N ASP A 110 21.20 -13.13 24.44
CA ASP A 110 22.26 -12.68 23.55
C ASP A 110 22.22 -13.42 22.20
N PRO A 111 22.04 -12.69 21.07
CA PRO A 111 21.94 -13.28 19.74
C PRO A 111 23.25 -13.91 19.27
N TYR A 112 24.39 -13.42 19.78
CA TYR A 112 25.73 -13.88 19.40
C TYR A 112 26.17 -15.14 20.16
N LYS A 113 25.53 -15.44 21.29
CA LYS A 113 25.83 -16.64 22.09
C LYS A 113 24.89 -17.79 21.76
N THR A 114 25.06 -18.43 20.60
CA THR A 114 24.38 -19.69 20.30
C THR A 114 25.03 -20.86 21.03
N PRO A 115 24.25 -21.69 21.76
CA PRO A 115 24.77 -22.95 22.29
C PRO A 115 25.00 -23.88 21.10
N LEU A 116 26.20 -23.84 20.53
CA LEU A 116 26.65 -24.77 19.51
C LEU A 116 27.30 -25.95 20.23
N THR A 117 26.79 -27.15 19.98
CA THR A 117 27.43 -28.38 20.43
C THR A 117 28.49 -28.79 19.40
N PRO A 118 29.72 -29.14 19.82
CA PRO A 118 30.78 -29.59 18.90
C PRO A 118 30.34 -30.74 17.99
N ASN A 119 29.51 -31.64 18.51
CA ASN A 119 28.93 -32.76 17.78
C ASN A 119 27.43 -32.55 17.62
N PRO A 120 26.95 -31.93 16.53
CA PRO A 120 25.53 -31.73 16.29
C PRO A 120 24.83 -33.09 16.05
N PRO A 121 23.57 -33.24 16.51
CA PRO A 121 22.77 -34.42 16.21
C PRO A 121 22.45 -34.52 14.72
N ASP A 122 22.13 -35.72 14.25
CA ASP A 122 21.65 -35.92 12.88
C ASP A 122 20.35 -35.16 12.62
N PHE A 123 20.17 -34.73 11.37
CA PHE A 123 18.99 -33.98 10.97
C PHE A 123 17.72 -34.82 11.17
N LYS A 124 16.75 -34.25 11.88
CA LYS A 124 15.40 -34.80 12.02
C LYS A 124 14.39 -33.81 11.46
N PRO A 125 13.54 -34.22 10.50
CA PRO A 125 12.49 -33.36 9.97
C PRO A 125 11.61 -32.83 11.10
N THR A 126 11.36 -31.53 11.09
CA THR A 126 10.45 -30.85 12.05
C THR A 126 9.24 -30.32 11.29
N ALA A 127 8.20 -29.87 12.00
CA ALA A 127 6.96 -29.35 11.40
C ALA A 127 7.19 -28.31 10.30
N ARG A 128 8.23 -27.46 10.41
CA ARG A 128 8.55 -26.42 9.41
C ARG A 128 9.71 -26.76 8.48
N ILE A 129 10.66 -27.58 8.91
CA ILE A 129 11.87 -27.89 8.15
C ILE A 129 11.83 -29.34 7.72
N THR A 130 11.51 -29.55 6.44
CA THR A 130 11.56 -30.83 5.75
C THR A 130 12.80 -30.89 4.86
N GLU A 131 13.18 -32.10 4.44
CA GLU A 131 14.31 -32.30 3.52
C GLU A 131 14.11 -31.57 2.19
N GLU A 132 12.88 -31.55 1.68
CA GLU A 132 12.51 -30.84 0.45
C GLU A 132 12.78 -29.34 0.57
N ARG A 133 12.42 -28.75 1.71
CA ARG A 133 12.67 -27.33 1.99
C ARG A 133 14.15 -27.01 2.13
N LEU A 134 14.92 -27.93 2.72
CA LEU A 134 16.38 -27.78 2.82
C LEU A 134 17.07 -27.83 1.46
N LYS A 135 16.55 -28.57 0.47
CA LYS A 135 17.09 -28.59 -0.90
C LYS A 135 16.94 -27.23 -1.61
N ILE A 136 15.98 -26.41 -1.20
CA ILE A 136 15.79 -25.04 -1.74
C ILE A 136 16.87 -24.09 -1.20
N VAL A 137 17.39 -24.36 0.01
CA VAL A 137 18.40 -23.54 0.64
C VAL A 137 19.75 -23.79 -0.02
N ASN A 138 20.34 -22.75 -0.61
CA ASN A 138 21.68 -22.83 -1.18
C ASN A 138 22.73 -22.67 -0.07
N PHE A 139 23.54 -23.71 0.15
CA PHE A 139 24.63 -23.73 1.12
C PHE A 139 25.98 -23.28 0.53
N GLY A 140 26.01 -22.89 -0.74
CA GLY A 140 27.22 -22.52 -1.47
C GLY A 140 27.59 -23.56 -2.53
N PRO A 141 28.71 -23.36 -3.23
CA PRO A 141 29.21 -24.31 -4.22
C PRO A 141 29.65 -25.63 -3.58
N GLU A 142 29.77 -26.68 -4.39
CA GLU A 142 30.25 -27.99 -3.94
C GLU A 142 31.65 -27.87 -3.30
N GLY A 143 31.83 -28.48 -2.13
CA GLY A 143 33.07 -28.41 -1.36
C GLY A 143 33.28 -27.13 -0.54
N TRP A 144 32.33 -26.18 -0.54
CA TRP A 144 32.42 -24.96 0.28
C TRP A 144 32.32 -25.24 1.79
N LEU A 145 31.51 -26.23 2.17
CA LEU A 145 31.31 -26.66 3.55
C LEU A 145 31.71 -28.11 3.70
N TRP A 146 32.36 -28.44 4.81
CA TRP A 146 32.54 -29.83 5.19
C TRP A 146 31.22 -30.47 5.63
N GLU A 147 31.14 -31.80 5.56
CA GLU A 147 29.92 -32.53 5.92
C GLU A 147 29.46 -32.23 7.35
N GLU A 148 30.40 -32.11 8.29
CA GLU A 148 30.13 -31.76 9.69
C GLU A 148 29.67 -30.29 9.86
N GLU A 149 30.22 -29.37 9.08
CA GLU A 149 29.77 -27.97 9.11
C GLU A 149 28.35 -27.85 8.53
N LEU A 150 28.07 -28.56 7.44
CA LEU A 150 26.74 -28.62 6.84
C LEU A 150 25.73 -29.21 7.82
N LYS A 151 26.13 -30.26 8.57
CA LYS A 151 25.34 -30.83 9.66
C LYS A 151 25.06 -29.80 10.77
N LEU A 152 26.06 -29.04 11.18
CA LEU A 152 25.91 -27.95 12.16
C LEU A 152 24.95 -26.86 11.66
N PHE A 153 25.05 -26.45 10.40
CA PHE A 153 24.12 -25.48 9.80
C PHE A 153 22.68 -25.98 9.80
N LYS A 154 22.46 -27.24 9.39
CA LYS A 154 21.14 -27.87 9.46
C LYS A 154 20.59 -27.85 10.89
N HIS A 155 21.43 -28.16 11.88
CA HIS A 155 21.05 -28.12 13.29
C HIS A 155 20.65 -26.70 13.75
N VAL A 156 21.42 -25.66 13.37
CA VAL A 156 21.12 -24.26 13.71
C VAL A 156 19.81 -23.79 13.07
N ILE A 157 19.55 -24.19 11.82
CA ILE A 157 18.30 -23.87 11.11
C ILE A 157 17.12 -24.52 11.83
N VAL A 158 17.24 -25.79 12.24
CA VAL A 158 16.21 -26.48 13.05
C VAL A 158 15.99 -25.79 14.39
N MET A 159 17.05 -25.44 15.11
CA MET A 159 16.95 -24.71 16.39
C MET A 159 16.22 -23.37 16.25
N ARG A 160 16.34 -22.72 15.09
CA ARG A 160 15.74 -21.42 14.77
C ARG A 160 14.65 -21.50 13.71
N GLU A 161 13.90 -22.61 13.65
CA GLU A 161 12.92 -22.87 12.59
C GLU A 161 11.86 -21.77 12.41
N LYS A 162 11.55 -21.02 13.48
CA LYS A 162 10.56 -19.93 13.46
C LYS A 162 11.07 -18.65 12.80
N ALA A 163 12.39 -18.53 12.60
CA ALA A 163 13.01 -17.36 11.98
C ALA A 163 12.99 -17.43 10.44
N VAL A 164 12.86 -18.63 9.88
CA VAL A 164 12.81 -18.86 8.43
C VAL A 164 11.36 -19.08 8.00
N ALA A 165 10.95 -18.45 6.90
CA ALA A 165 9.64 -18.65 6.29
C ALA A 165 9.83 -19.16 4.86
N PHE A 166 9.23 -20.29 4.54
CA PHE A 166 9.23 -20.86 3.18
C PHE A 166 7.97 -20.49 2.41
N THR A 167 6.86 -20.28 3.10
CA THR A 167 5.59 -19.84 2.51
C THR A 167 5.20 -18.45 2.99
N PRO A 168 4.38 -17.70 2.21
CA PRO A 168 3.87 -16.40 2.64
C PRO A 168 3.03 -16.46 3.92
N GLU A 169 2.43 -17.62 4.23
CA GLU A 169 1.63 -17.85 5.43
C GLU A 169 2.50 -17.98 6.70
N GLU A 170 3.73 -18.48 6.54
CA GLU A 170 4.69 -18.59 7.64
C GLU A 170 5.34 -17.24 7.98
N ARG A 171 5.19 -16.23 7.11
CA ARG A 171 5.75 -14.90 7.35
C ARG A 171 5.06 -14.26 8.54
N GLY A 172 5.83 -13.86 9.54
CA GLY A 172 5.32 -13.11 10.69
C GLY A 172 5.02 -11.65 10.33
N LEU A 173 4.14 -11.02 11.10
CA LEU A 173 4.02 -9.56 11.15
C LEU A 173 4.93 -9.00 12.25
N LEU A 174 5.46 -7.80 12.01
CA LEU A 174 6.22 -7.05 13.00
C LEU A 174 5.31 -6.71 14.19
N LYS A 175 5.80 -6.93 15.41
CA LYS A 175 5.06 -6.54 16.63
C LYS A 175 5.03 -5.02 16.75
N HIS A 176 3.89 -4.49 17.18
CA HIS A 176 3.69 -3.06 17.41
C HIS A 176 4.65 -2.45 18.44
N LEU A 177 5.22 -3.29 19.33
CA LEU A 177 6.25 -2.90 20.29
C LEU A 177 7.56 -2.46 19.62
N TYR A 178 7.86 -2.97 18.42
CA TYR A 178 9.11 -2.67 17.71
C TYR A 178 8.93 -1.55 16.71
N GLY A 179 7.76 -1.50 16.06
CA GLY A 179 7.43 -0.48 15.09
C GLY A 179 5.94 -0.20 15.12
N LEU A 180 5.59 1.08 15.19
CA LEU A 180 4.21 1.51 15.01
C LEU A 180 3.81 1.33 13.53
N PRO A 181 2.51 1.17 13.25
CA PRO A 181 2.01 1.16 11.87
C PRO A 181 2.41 2.43 11.16
N TYR A 182 2.83 2.28 9.89
CA TYR A 182 3.28 3.43 9.10
C TYR A 182 2.08 4.32 8.73
N VAL A 183 2.16 5.59 9.09
CA VAL A 183 1.13 6.58 8.77
C VAL A 183 1.60 7.37 7.55
N ILE A 184 0.86 7.27 6.45
CA ILE A 184 1.10 8.10 5.26
C ILE A 184 0.47 9.47 5.52
N PRO A 185 1.25 10.56 5.59
CA PRO A 185 0.69 11.90 5.72
C PRO A 185 -0.19 12.21 4.51
N VAL A 186 -1.41 12.65 4.78
CA VAL A 186 -2.32 13.14 3.75
C VAL A 186 -2.36 14.66 3.84
N VAL A 187 -2.17 15.31 2.71
CA VAL A 187 -2.37 16.76 2.57
C VAL A 187 -3.70 16.97 1.89
N ASP A 188 -4.50 17.90 2.42
CA ASP A 188 -5.77 18.27 1.81
C ASP A 188 -5.54 18.70 0.36
N HIS A 189 -6.15 17.95 -0.55
CA HIS A 189 -6.03 18.22 -1.96
C HIS A 189 -6.87 19.46 -2.30
N VAL A 190 -6.20 20.57 -2.61
CA VAL A 190 -6.86 21.73 -3.20
C VAL A 190 -7.10 21.43 -4.68
N PRO A 191 -8.35 21.22 -5.13
CA PRO A 191 -8.62 21.03 -6.54
C PRO A 191 -8.21 22.29 -7.29
N TRP A 192 -7.25 22.16 -8.19
CA TRP A 192 -6.96 23.23 -9.15
C TRP A 192 -8.22 23.45 -9.98
N GLN A 193 -8.93 24.57 -9.74
CA GLN A 193 -10.10 24.94 -10.52
C GLN A 193 -9.66 25.35 -11.93
N LYS A 194 -9.40 24.37 -12.79
CA LYS A 194 -9.65 24.60 -14.21
C LYS A 194 -11.15 24.65 -14.39
N LYS A 195 -11.64 25.69 -15.06
CA LYS A 195 -13.05 25.78 -15.44
C LYS A 195 -13.39 24.48 -16.21
N PRO A 196 -14.38 23.68 -15.75
CA PRO A 196 -14.72 22.45 -16.44
C PRO A 196 -15.10 22.78 -17.88
N ILE A 197 -14.69 21.93 -18.82
CA ILE A 197 -15.12 22.05 -20.21
C ILE A 197 -16.66 21.94 -20.18
N PRO A 198 -17.39 22.93 -20.72
CA PRO A 198 -18.85 22.90 -20.68
C PRO A 198 -19.34 21.66 -21.41
N ILE A 199 -20.10 20.82 -20.70
CA ILE A 199 -20.77 19.67 -21.29
C ILE A 199 -22.04 20.19 -21.97
N PRO A 200 -22.29 19.86 -23.24
CA PRO A 200 -23.54 20.20 -23.92
C PRO A 200 -24.74 19.66 -23.13
N ALA A 201 -25.81 20.45 -23.04
CA ALA A 201 -26.99 20.09 -22.24
C ALA A 201 -27.59 18.73 -22.62
N ALA A 202 -27.51 18.34 -23.89
CA ALA A 202 -28.06 17.09 -24.42
C ALA A 202 -27.41 15.82 -23.85
N ILE A 203 -26.17 15.90 -23.35
CA ILE A 203 -25.38 14.73 -22.94
C ILE A 203 -25.07 14.78 -21.42
N LYS A 204 -25.62 15.76 -20.71
CA LYS A 204 -25.28 16.03 -19.30
C LYS A 204 -25.69 14.90 -18.35
N ASP A 205 -26.85 14.30 -18.59
CA ASP A 205 -27.46 13.31 -17.68
C ASP A 205 -26.77 11.93 -17.75
N GLU A 206 -26.01 11.67 -18.82
CA GLU A 206 -25.26 10.42 -19.00
C GLU A 206 -23.90 10.42 -18.27
N TYR A 207 -23.29 11.60 -18.07
CA TYR A 207 -21.90 11.73 -17.60
C TYR A 207 -21.75 12.33 -16.20
N VAL A 208 -22.82 12.86 -15.61
CA VAL A 208 -22.81 13.43 -14.26
C VAL A 208 -23.71 12.61 -13.35
N GLU A 209 -23.11 11.92 -12.38
CA GLU A 209 -23.87 11.31 -11.29
C GLU A 209 -24.55 12.43 -10.49
N GLN A 210 -25.88 12.39 -10.37
CA GLN A 210 -26.62 13.29 -9.49
C GLN A 210 -26.24 13.07 -8.04
#